data_AF-A0A955YBG5-F1
#
_entry.id   AF-A0A955YBG5-F1
#
_cell.length_a   1.000
_cell.length_b   1.000
_cell.length_c   1.000
_cell.angle_alpha   90.00
_cell.angle_beta   90.00
_cell.angle_gamma   90.00
#
_symmetry.space_group_name_H-M   'P 1'
#
loop_
_entity.id
_entity.type
_entity.pdbx_description
1 polymer ?
#
loop_
_entity_poly.entity_id
_entity_poly.type
_entity_poly.pdbx_seq_one_letter_code
_entity_poly.pdbx_strand_id
1 'polypeptide(L)'
;FGEVYVVDWGLAVSLDDDRDGRVPLAREVTTISGTPAYMAPEMGLGRGEVLGVHTDIFLLGGILHRIVSGRPVRNPTDLDAMLAALPTERVPIDPTWPLADLLGRMLAPRPADRPASVAEVVTTLRHHLGTREASRLLTSARAKLADLEKAVAREQDRLAIYDVYGACRFAFLEALARWPDAPEGRQGLERSALAMTRYELAQGDDRAAALLVSRLEDPPPDVVAELARLRSERQSREGRLRLLASDIDPQIGLRARVVVAATMALVWVGPPVIVGLLGLRGYEREVAIVLPTALLTTLVLSLGMPWLQSTRMNRVMLFAVGMSPALAGAWIAAAWLAGLPPEVASALKTFAFLTMVTTAGFLGEWKLLPSSLAFLVALLVGASRPDLAPVALAGANLAVVANAVIVWAPGFFRKT
;
A
#
# COMPACT_ATOMS: atom_id res chain seq x y z
N PHE A 1 -20.01 -40.47 -15.76
CA PHE A 1 -19.55 -41.64 -14.98
C PHE A 1 -19.37 -41.19 -13.53
N GLY A 2 -19.94 -41.91 -12.56
CA GLY A 2 -19.84 -41.57 -11.12
C GLY A 2 -21.18 -41.36 -10.40
N GLU A 3 -22.31 -41.51 -11.09
CA GLU A 3 -23.64 -41.46 -10.47
C GLU A 3 -24.11 -42.85 -10.08
N VAL A 4 -24.77 -42.95 -8.93
CA VAL A 4 -25.37 -44.20 -8.44
C VAL A 4 -26.87 -44.13 -8.66
N TYR A 5 -27.41 -45.13 -9.34
CA TYR A 5 -28.83 -45.25 -9.62
C TYR A 5 -29.42 -46.42 -8.84
N VAL A 6 -30.54 -46.19 -8.18
CA VAL A 6 -31.36 -47.27 -7.62
C VAL A 6 -32.17 -47.86 -8.77
N VAL A 7 -32.05 -49.17 -8.93
CA VAL A 7 -32.71 -49.97 -9.97
C VAL A 7 -33.42 -51.15 -9.32
N ASP A 8 -34.19 -51.89 -10.12
CA ASP A 8 -34.94 -53.08 -9.69
C ASP A 8 -36.03 -52.77 -8.65
N TRP A 9 -37.11 -52.16 -9.15
CA TRP A 9 -38.29 -51.81 -8.37
C TRP A 9 -39.28 -52.99 -8.22
N GLY A 10 -38.86 -54.23 -8.51
CA GLY A 10 -39.74 -55.41 -8.53
C GLY A 10 -40.37 -55.78 -7.19
N LEU A 11 -39.84 -55.24 -6.08
CA LEU A 11 -40.36 -55.42 -4.72
C LEU A 11 -40.84 -54.09 -4.09
N ALA A 12 -40.96 -53.03 -4.88
CA ALA A 12 -41.41 -51.74 -4.39
C ALA A 12 -42.89 -51.80 -3.99
N VAL A 13 -43.23 -51.13 -2.89
CA VAL A 13 -44.59 -51.00 -2.39
C VAL A 13 -44.91 -49.55 -2.07
N SER A 14 -46.18 -49.18 -2.22
CA SER A 14 -46.65 -47.83 -1.89
C SER A 14 -47.24 -47.79 -0.49
N LEU A 15 -46.94 -46.73 0.27
CA LEU A 15 -47.58 -46.47 1.57
C LEU A 15 -48.95 -45.79 1.38
N ASP A 16 -49.08 -45.03 0.30
CA ASP A 16 -50.29 -44.28 -0.05
C ASP A 16 -51.04 -44.93 -1.22
N ASP A 17 -52.36 -44.79 -1.22
CA ASP A 17 -53.20 -45.25 -2.32
C ASP A 17 -53.17 -44.24 -3.47
N ASP A 18 -52.40 -44.56 -4.50
CA ASP A 18 -52.22 -43.73 -5.70
C ASP A 18 -53.37 -43.87 -6.71
N ARG A 19 -54.39 -44.70 -6.41
CA ARG A 19 -55.61 -44.97 -7.20
C ARG A 19 -55.40 -45.58 -8.59
N ASP A 20 -54.21 -45.46 -9.15
CA ASP A 20 -53.80 -46.05 -10.44
C ASP A 20 -53.39 -47.53 -10.31
N GLY A 21 -53.10 -48.01 -9.09
CA GLY A 21 -52.87 -49.43 -8.79
C GLY A 21 -51.63 -50.03 -9.45
N ARG A 22 -50.66 -49.19 -9.85
CA ARG A 22 -49.45 -49.62 -10.56
C ARG A 22 -48.42 -50.25 -9.63
N VAL A 23 -48.40 -49.83 -8.36
CA VAL A 23 -47.49 -50.34 -7.33
C VAL A 23 -48.34 -50.98 -6.22
N PRO A 24 -48.03 -52.21 -5.77
CA PRO A 24 -48.76 -52.85 -4.68
C PRO A 24 -48.71 -52.01 -3.40
N LEU A 25 -49.78 -52.02 -2.61
CA LEU A 25 -49.78 -51.31 -1.34
C LEU A 25 -49.00 -52.09 -0.29
N ALA A 26 -48.24 -51.38 0.55
CA ALA A 26 -47.45 -52.00 1.60
C ALA A 26 -48.32 -52.88 2.50
N ARG A 27 -49.50 -52.41 2.91
CA ARG A 27 -50.48 -53.16 3.73
C ARG A 27 -50.98 -54.48 3.10
N GLU A 28 -50.81 -54.68 1.80
CA GLU A 28 -51.26 -55.88 1.09
C GLU A 28 -50.18 -56.98 1.05
N VAL A 29 -48.96 -56.68 1.49
CA VAL A 29 -47.86 -57.66 1.56
C VAL A 29 -48.13 -58.68 2.66
N THR A 30 -48.15 -59.97 2.28
CA THR A 30 -48.40 -61.11 3.17
C THR A 30 -47.27 -62.15 3.18
N THR A 31 -46.23 -61.95 2.37
CA THR A 31 -45.09 -62.87 2.23
C THR A 31 -43.79 -62.17 2.58
N ILE A 32 -42.85 -62.93 3.15
CA ILE A 32 -41.48 -62.46 3.35
C ILE A 32 -40.80 -62.37 1.99
N SER A 33 -40.21 -61.23 1.65
CA SER A 33 -39.55 -61.00 0.36
C SER A 33 -38.37 -60.04 0.52
N GLY A 34 -37.37 -60.18 -0.34
CA GLY A 34 -36.12 -59.40 -0.29
C GLY A 34 -34.90 -60.28 -0.01
N THR A 35 -33.74 -59.66 0.17
CA THR A 35 -32.48 -60.36 0.43
C THR A 35 -32.28 -60.59 1.93
N PRO A 36 -32.27 -61.85 2.43
CA PRO A 36 -32.20 -62.15 3.87
C PRO A 36 -31.06 -61.43 4.61
N ALA A 37 -29.90 -61.32 3.97
CA ALA A 37 -28.70 -60.70 4.52
C ALA A 37 -28.83 -59.19 4.84
N TYR A 38 -29.82 -58.49 4.28
CA TYR A 38 -30.09 -57.05 4.49
C TYR A 38 -31.41 -56.79 5.18
N MET A 39 -32.23 -57.84 5.36
CA MET A 39 -33.63 -57.72 5.77
C MET A 39 -33.78 -56.98 7.10
N ALA A 40 -34.67 -55.99 7.11
CA ALA A 40 -35.08 -55.32 8.33
C ALA A 40 -35.94 -56.28 9.19
N PRO A 41 -35.88 -56.19 10.54
CA PRO A 41 -36.60 -57.12 11.41
C PRO A 41 -38.11 -57.23 11.13
N GLU A 42 -38.76 -56.10 10.82
CA GLU A 42 -40.18 -56.05 10.52
C GLU A 42 -40.56 -56.75 9.21
N MET A 43 -39.65 -56.85 8.23
CA MET A 43 -39.89 -57.58 6.97
C MET A 43 -39.98 -59.10 7.20
N GLY A 44 -39.27 -59.60 8.21
CA GLY A 44 -39.31 -61.02 8.61
C GLY A 44 -40.64 -61.45 9.22
N LEU A 45 -41.53 -60.51 9.56
CA LEU A 45 -42.87 -60.82 10.08
C LEU A 45 -43.86 -61.20 8.98
N GLY A 46 -43.55 -60.91 7.71
CA GLY A 46 -44.47 -61.14 6.59
C GLY A 46 -45.76 -60.32 6.66
N ARG A 47 -45.74 -59.19 7.39
CA ARG A 47 -46.90 -58.30 7.56
C ARG A 47 -46.60 -56.94 6.98
N GLY A 48 -47.30 -56.61 5.90
CA GLY A 48 -47.14 -55.35 5.18
C GLY A 48 -47.42 -54.07 5.97
N GLU A 49 -48.32 -54.14 6.96
CA GLU A 49 -48.77 -52.99 7.77
C GLU A 49 -47.65 -52.32 8.59
N VAL A 50 -46.58 -53.05 8.89
CA VAL A 50 -45.45 -52.54 9.67
C VAL A 50 -44.30 -52.04 8.79
N LEU A 51 -44.41 -52.19 7.47
CA LEU A 51 -43.43 -51.68 6.52
C LEU A 51 -43.61 -50.17 6.35
N GLY A 52 -42.49 -49.45 6.22
CA GLY A 52 -42.53 -48.01 6.03
C GLY A 52 -41.15 -47.44 5.71
N VAL A 53 -41.06 -46.10 5.71
CA VAL A 53 -39.80 -45.38 5.44
C VAL A 53 -38.64 -45.85 6.32
N HIS A 54 -38.92 -46.22 7.57
CA HIS A 54 -37.91 -46.72 8.51
C HIS A 54 -37.34 -48.09 8.09
N THR A 55 -38.10 -48.89 7.36
CA THR A 55 -37.64 -50.16 6.76
C THR A 55 -36.57 -49.89 5.72
N ASP A 56 -36.79 -48.92 4.83
CA ASP A 56 -35.79 -48.50 3.84
C ASP A 56 -34.55 -47.90 4.51
N ILE A 57 -34.69 -47.18 5.63
CA ILE A 57 -33.54 -46.68 6.39
C ILE A 57 -32.67 -47.83 6.92
N PHE A 58 -33.29 -48.94 7.36
CA PHE A 58 -32.53 -50.13 7.76
C PHE A 58 -31.82 -50.77 6.56
N LEU A 59 -32.52 -50.95 5.44
CA LEU A 59 -31.94 -51.51 4.21
C LEU A 59 -30.76 -50.67 3.71
N LEU A 60 -30.91 -49.34 3.70
CA LEU A 60 -29.84 -48.40 3.37
C LEU A 60 -28.68 -48.48 4.36
N GLY A 61 -28.98 -48.64 5.65
CA GLY A 61 -27.99 -48.90 6.69
C GLY A 61 -27.21 -50.18 6.42
N GLY A 62 -27.87 -51.21 5.90
CA GLY A 62 -27.23 -52.46 5.53
C GLY A 62 -26.31 -52.33 4.32
N ILE A 63 -26.69 -51.52 3.33
CA ILE A 63 -25.81 -51.16 2.21
C ILE A 63 -24.58 -50.39 2.73
N LEU A 64 -24.78 -49.40 3.59
CA LEU A 64 -23.68 -48.62 4.18
C LEU A 64 -22.75 -49.52 5.02
N HIS A 65 -23.30 -50.45 5.81
CA HIS A 65 -22.53 -51.45 6.53
C HIS A 65 -21.65 -52.27 5.59
N ARG A 66 -22.20 -52.72 4.45
CA ARG A 66 -21.43 -53.47 3.44
C ARG A 66 -20.30 -52.63 2.85
N ILE A 67 -20.55 -51.36 2.56
CA ILE A 67 -19.55 -50.45 2.02
C ILE A 67 -18.39 -50.27 3.01
N VAL A 68 -18.71 -50.07 4.30
CA VAL A 68 -17.70 -49.79 5.33
C VAL A 68 -16.95 -51.04 5.77
N SER A 69 -17.65 -52.16 5.98
CA SER A 69 -17.08 -53.40 6.54
C SER A 69 -16.61 -54.41 5.48
N GLY A 70 -17.05 -54.25 4.23
CA GLY A 70 -16.90 -55.24 3.16
C GLY A 70 -17.82 -56.46 3.28
N ARG A 71 -18.67 -56.54 4.31
CA ARG A 71 -19.51 -57.70 4.63
C ARG A 71 -20.99 -57.31 4.74
N PRO A 72 -21.94 -58.19 4.35
CA PRO A 72 -23.35 -57.93 4.61
C PRO A 72 -23.62 -57.81 6.12
N VAL A 73 -24.76 -57.23 6.48
CA VAL A 73 -25.20 -57.09 7.88
C VAL A 73 -25.25 -58.44 8.57
N ARG A 74 -25.74 -59.46 7.85
CA ARG A 74 -25.84 -60.84 8.32
C ARG A 74 -25.31 -61.80 7.26
N ASN A 75 -24.83 -62.95 7.72
CA ASN A 75 -24.44 -64.05 6.85
C ASN A 75 -25.40 -65.23 7.08
N PRO A 76 -26.46 -65.38 6.28
CA PRO A 76 -27.45 -66.44 6.49
C PRO A 76 -26.84 -67.80 6.13
N THR A 77 -26.49 -68.59 7.14
CA THR A 77 -26.20 -70.04 6.98
C THR A 77 -27.44 -70.90 7.16
N ASP A 78 -28.42 -70.43 7.93
CA ASP A 78 -29.73 -71.03 8.14
C ASP A 78 -30.78 -69.91 8.13
N LEU A 79 -31.71 -69.96 7.19
CA LEU A 79 -32.71 -68.92 6.97
C LEU A 79 -33.72 -68.86 8.13
N ASP A 80 -34.17 -70.00 8.65
CA ASP A 80 -35.20 -70.05 9.69
C ASP A 80 -34.64 -69.57 11.03
N ALA A 81 -33.42 -69.99 11.37
CA ALA A 81 -32.71 -69.50 12.55
C ALA A 81 -32.44 -67.99 12.47
N MET A 82 -32.10 -67.48 11.28
CA MET A 82 -31.89 -66.04 11.07
C MET A 82 -33.20 -65.26 11.26
N LEU A 83 -34.31 -65.71 10.64
CA LEU A 83 -35.61 -65.06 10.76
C LEU A 83 -36.09 -65.01 12.21
N ALA A 84 -35.85 -66.07 12.99
CA ALA A 84 -36.18 -66.12 14.41
C ALA A 84 -35.37 -65.13 15.27
N ALA A 85 -34.13 -64.84 14.88
CA ALA A 85 -33.23 -63.93 15.60
C ALA A 85 -33.43 -62.44 15.26
N LEU A 86 -34.02 -62.13 14.10
CA LEU A 86 -34.18 -60.76 13.59
C LEU A 86 -34.74 -59.73 14.61
N PRO A 87 -35.76 -60.04 15.44
CA PRO A 87 -36.37 -59.02 16.32
C PRO A 87 -35.47 -58.55 17.47
N THR A 88 -34.49 -59.36 17.89
CA THR A 88 -33.69 -59.13 19.09
C THR A 88 -32.20 -58.95 18.81
N GLU A 89 -31.72 -59.46 17.67
CA GLU A 89 -30.33 -59.38 17.28
C GLU A 89 -29.91 -57.94 16.92
N ARG A 90 -28.92 -57.42 17.64
CA ARG A 90 -28.25 -56.16 17.28
C ARG A 90 -27.13 -56.44 16.30
N VAL A 91 -27.05 -55.61 15.26
CA VAL A 91 -25.92 -55.65 14.34
C VAL A 91 -24.66 -55.14 15.06
N PRO A 92 -23.56 -55.90 15.10
CA PRO A 92 -22.32 -55.44 15.70
C PRO A 92 -21.68 -54.35 14.84
N ILE A 93 -21.55 -53.15 15.40
CA ILE A 93 -20.88 -52.01 14.75
C ILE A 93 -19.57 -51.73 15.47
N ASP A 94 -18.46 -51.70 14.72
CA ASP A 94 -17.17 -51.31 15.26
C ASP A 94 -17.16 -49.78 15.50
N PRO A 95 -16.89 -49.31 16.73
CA PRO A 95 -16.89 -47.89 17.05
C PRO A 95 -15.78 -47.10 16.33
N THR A 96 -14.77 -47.77 15.77
CA THR A 96 -13.71 -47.13 14.98
C THR A 96 -14.12 -46.83 13.54
N TRP A 97 -15.24 -47.40 13.07
CA TRP A 97 -15.71 -47.17 11.72
C TRP A 97 -16.21 -45.74 11.51
N PRO A 98 -15.99 -45.15 10.32
CA PRO A 98 -16.62 -43.89 9.98
C PRO A 98 -18.13 -44.05 10.05
N LEU A 99 -18.82 -43.08 10.65
CA LEU A 99 -20.28 -43.06 10.80
C LEU A 99 -20.84 -44.17 11.70
N ALA A 100 -20.04 -44.78 12.59
CA ALA A 100 -20.49 -45.85 13.50
C ALA A 100 -21.81 -45.51 14.23
N ASP A 101 -21.93 -44.30 14.79
CA ASP A 101 -23.15 -43.86 15.47
C ASP A 101 -24.37 -43.78 14.55
N LEU A 102 -24.21 -43.25 13.33
CA LEU A 102 -25.28 -43.21 12.34
C LEU A 102 -25.68 -44.62 11.92
N LEU A 103 -24.69 -45.48 11.65
CA LEU A 103 -24.89 -46.86 11.22
C LEU A 103 -25.62 -47.67 12.30
N GLY A 104 -25.25 -47.50 13.57
CA GLY A 104 -25.92 -48.11 14.72
C GLY A 104 -27.38 -47.69 14.85
N ARG A 105 -27.71 -46.41 14.62
CA ARG A 105 -29.11 -45.95 14.60
C ARG A 105 -29.88 -46.48 13.40
N MET A 106 -29.31 -46.45 12.19
CA MET A 106 -29.97 -46.98 10.99
C MET A 106 -30.31 -48.47 11.10
N LEU A 107 -29.44 -49.25 11.75
CA LEU A 107 -29.57 -50.70 11.94
C LEU A 107 -30.22 -51.08 13.29
N ALA A 108 -30.89 -50.14 13.96
CA ALA A 108 -31.57 -50.41 15.21
C ALA A 108 -32.75 -51.41 14.98
N PRO A 109 -32.94 -52.40 15.86
CA PRO A 109 -34.00 -53.40 15.68
C PRO A 109 -35.40 -52.79 15.61
N ARG A 110 -35.68 -51.80 16.48
CA ARG A 110 -36.98 -51.10 16.50
C ARG A 110 -36.96 -49.93 15.50
N PRO A 111 -37.97 -49.80 14.62
CA PRO A 111 -38.09 -48.69 13.68
C PRO A 111 -38.01 -47.30 14.33
N ALA A 112 -38.57 -47.14 15.54
CA ALA A 112 -38.60 -45.86 16.27
C ALA A 112 -37.24 -45.40 16.79
N ASP A 113 -36.24 -46.28 16.87
CA ASP A 113 -34.87 -45.93 17.30
C ASP A 113 -33.99 -45.50 16.10
N ARG A 114 -34.53 -45.56 14.88
CA ARG A 114 -33.83 -45.19 13.63
C ARG A 114 -33.98 -43.68 13.36
N PRO A 115 -33.14 -43.08 12.48
CA PRO A 115 -33.35 -41.72 12.01
C PRO A 115 -34.79 -41.50 11.53
N ALA A 116 -35.35 -40.33 11.80
CA ALA A 116 -36.76 -40.05 11.53
C ALA A 116 -37.07 -39.98 10.02
N SER A 117 -36.05 -39.77 9.19
CA SER A 117 -36.18 -39.72 7.74
C SER A 117 -34.85 -39.98 7.02
N VAL A 118 -34.93 -40.32 5.73
CA VAL A 118 -33.76 -40.40 4.86
C VAL A 118 -33.06 -39.04 4.72
N ALA A 119 -33.79 -37.92 4.81
CA ALA A 119 -33.21 -36.58 4.76
C ALA A 119 -32.25 -36.31 5.94
N GLU A 120 -32.56 -36.82 7.13
CA GLU A 120 -31.68 -36.76 8.30
C GLU A 120 -30.38 -37.54 8.06
N VAL A 121 -30.49 -38.74 7.48
CA VAL A 121 -29.34 -39.58 7.09
C VAL A 121 -28.46 -38.83 6.09
N VAL A 122 -29.05 -38.30 5.01
CA VAL A 122 -28.34 -37.53 3.99
C VAL A 122 -27.62 -36.32 4.59
N THR A 123 -28.27 -35.60 5.50
CA THR A 123 -27.66 -34.44 6.17
C THR A 123 -26.44 -34.86 7.00
N THR A 124 -26.55 -35.95 7.75
CA THR A 124 -25.44 -36.48 8.57
C THR A 124 -24.29 -36.98 7.69
N LEU A 125 -24.59 -37.67 6.59
CA LEU A 125 -23.58 -38.13 5.61
C LEU A 125 -22.85 -36.95 4.96
N ARG A 126 -23.60 -35.94 4.49
CA ARG A 126 -23.01 -34.74 3.88
C ARG A 126 -22.12 -33.99 4.86
N HIS A 127 -22.55 -33.87 6.11
CA HIS A 127 -21.74 -33.27 7.17
C HIS A 127 -20.42 -34.04 7.36
N HIS A 128 -20.49 -35.36 7.51
CA HIS A 128 -19.29 -36.20 7.66
C HIS A 128 -18.33 -36.11 6.47
N LEU A 129 -18.86 -36.12 5.23
CA LEU A 129 -18.05 -35.97 4.02
C LEU A 129 -17.38 -34.59 3.96
N GLY A 130 -18.12 -33.52 4.30
CA GLY A 130 -17.59 -32.16 4.37
C GLY A 130 -16.45 -32.02 5.39
N THR A 131 -16.62 -32.58 6.60
CA THR A 131 -15.56 -32.60 7.62
C THR A 131 -14.33 -33.36 7.14
N ARG A 132 -14.51 -34.54 6.52
CA ARG A 132 -13.39 -35.36 6.03
C ARG A 132 -12.61 -34.66 4.91
N GLU A 133 -13.31 -34.01 3.99
CA GLU A 133 -12.68 -33.23 2.93
C GLU A 133 -11.92 -32.03 3.51
N ALA A 134 -12.52 -31.30 4.45
CA ALA A 134 -11.87 -30.22 5.18
C ALA A 134 -10.60 -30.71 5.90
N SER A 135 -10.63 -31.87 6.56
CA SER A 135 -9.43 -32.44 7.21
C SER A 135 -8.29 -32.72 6.21
N ARG A 136 -8.61 -33.20 5.00
CA ARG A 136 -7.62 -33.40 3.93
C ARG A 136 -7.03 -32.07 3.46
N LEU A 137 -7.88 -31.06 3.26
CA LEU A 137 -7.46 -29.71 2.90
C LEU A 137 -6.56 -29.09 3.99
N LEU A 138 -6.92 -29.22 5.27
CA LEU A 138 -6.10 -28.77 6.39
C LEU A 138 -4.72 -29.44 6.40
N THR A 139 -4.65 -30.73 6.07
CA THR A 139 -3.36 -31.45 5.99
C THR A 139 -2.48 -30.86 4.88
N SER A 140 -3.05 -30.58 3.71
CA SER A 140 -2.33 -29.90 2.62
C SER A 140 -1.92 -28.46 3.00
N ALA A 141 -2.82 -27.71 3.65
CA ALA A 141 -2.55 -26.35 4.10
C ALA A 141 -1.40 -26.29 5.12
N ARG A 142 -1.33 -27.25 6.06
CA ARG A 142 -0.21 -27.39 7.01
C ARG A 142 1.12 -27.67 6.31
N ALA A 143 1.13 -28.51 5.28
CA ALA A 143 2.34 -28.75 4.49
C ALA A 143 2.82 -27.45 3.81
N LYS A 144 1.90 -26.68 3.21
CA LYS A 144 2.21 -25.38 2.61
C LYS A 144 2.69 -24.34 3.62
N LEU A 145 2.16 -24.35 4.85
CA LEU A 145 2.64 -23.50 5.92
C LEU A 145 4.09 -23.83 6.28
N ALA A 146 4.42 -25.12 6.39
CA ALA A 146 5.80 -25.55 6.64
C ALA A 146 6.74 -25.15 5.49
N ASP A 147 6.25 -25.19 4.24
CA ASP A 147 7.03 -24.71 3.08
C ASP A 147 7.23 -23.19 3.11
N LEU A 148 6.22 -22.42 3.52
CA LEU A 148 6.33 -20.96 3.71
C LEU A 148 7.38 -20.63 4.78
N GLU A 149 7.29 -21.26 5.95
CA GLU A 149 8.24 -21.05 7.05
C GLU A 149 9.68 -21.37 6.61
N LYS A 150 9.88 -22.43 5.81
CA LYS A 150 11.18 -22.75 5.22
C LYS A 150 11.64 -21.74 4.17
N ALA A 151 10.74 -21.27 3.31
CA ALA A 151 11.06 -20.30 2.26
C ALA A 151 11.52 -18.97 2.86
N VAL A 152 10.82 -18.49 3.89
CA VAL A 152 11.19 -17.31 4.67
C VAL A 152 12.53 -17.50 5.38
N ALA A 153 12.73 -18.64 6.06
CA ALA A 153 13.96 -18.91 6.80
C ALA A 153 15.22 -19.07 5.92
N ARG A 154 15.05 -19.47 4.66
CA ARG A 154 16.15 -19.64 3.69
C ARG A 154 16.41 -18.39 2.84
N GLU A 155 15.70 -17.29 3.12
CA GLU A 155 15.78 -16.05 2.34
C GLU A 155 15.65 -16.30 0.83
N GLN A 156 14.65 -17.10 0.45
CA GLN A 156 14.34 -17.29 -0.97
C GLN A 156 13.89 -15.99 -1.64
N ASP A 157 13.85 -16.01 -2.97
CA ASP A 157 13.35 -14.88 -3.76
C ASP A 157 11.97 -14.42 -3.27
N ARG A 158 11.77 -13.08 -3.24
CA ARG A 158 10.54 -12.47 -2.70
C ARG A 158 9.30 -13.00 -3.43
N LEU A 159 9.35 -13.19 -4.75
CA LEU A 159 8.22 -13.70 -5.51
C LEU A 159 7.84 -15.13 -5.07
N ALA A 160 8.84 -16.00 -4.91
CA ALA A 160 8.62 -17.37 -4.47
C ALA A 160 7.97 -17.45 -3.08
N ILE A 161 8.39 -16.58 -2.15
CA ILE A 161 7.77 -16.48 -0.81
C ILE A 161 6.29 -16.08 -0.93
N TYR A 162 5.97 -15.08 -1.77
CA TYR A 162 4.60 -14.63 -1.99
C TYR A 162 3.72 -15.69 -2.64
N ASP A 163 4.26 -16.47 -3.59
CA ASP A 163 3.54 -17.57 -4.24
C ASP A 163 3.17 -18.66 -3.23
N VAL A 164 4.12 -19.06 -2.37
CA VAL A 164 3.88 -20.05 -1.32
C VAL A 164 2.90 -19.51 -0.27
N TYR A 165 3.04 -18.24 0.14
CA TYR A 165 2.10 -17.59 1.06
C TYR A 165 0.67 -17.56 0.48
N GLY A 166 0.53 -17.17 -0.79
CA GLY A 166 -0.74 -17.17 -1.49
C GLY A 166 -1.40 -18.54 -1.51
N ALA A 167 -0.63 -19.58 -1.87
CA ALA A 167 -1.11 -20.95 -1.88
C ALA A 167 -1.48 -21.48 -0.48
N CYS A 168 -0.68 -21.15 0.54
CA CYS A 168 -0.94 -21.51 1.94
C CYS A 168 -2.24 -20.88 2.44
N ARG A 169 -2.39 -19.56 2.24
CA ARG A 169 -3.58 -18.81 2.66
C ARG A 169 -4.84 -19.34 1.99
N PHE A 170 -4.78 -19.59 0.68
CA PHE A 170 -5.90 -20.14 -0.08
C PHE A 170 -6.34 -21.49 0.48
N ALA A 171 -5.40 -22.41 0.73
CA ALA A 171 -5.72 -23.74 1.24
C ALA A 171 -6.41 -23.71 2.61
N PHE A 172 -6.01 -22.81 3.53
CA PHE A 172 -6.70 -22.65 4.81
C PHE A 172 -8.09 -22.02 4.67
N LEU A 173 -8.25 -21.01 3.81
CA LEU A 173 -9.56 -20.41 3.54
C LEU A 173 -10.53 -21.43 2.94
N GLU A 174 -10.05 -22.27 2.02
CA GLU A 174 -10.87 -23.34 1.44
C GLU A 174 -11.29 -24.37 2.49
N ALA A 175 -10.38 -24.78 3.37
CA ALA A 175 -10.71 -25.67 4.47
C ALA A 175 -11.78 -25.07 5.42
N LEU A 176 -11.62 -23.80 5.81
CA LEU A 176 -12.58 -23.09 6.67
C LEU A 176 -13.93 -22.87 6.00
N ALA A 177 -13.99 -22.74 4.67
CA ALA A 177 -15.26 -22.65 3.95
C ALA A 177 -16.07 -23.95 4.02
N ARG A 178 -15.43 -25.10 4.28
CA ARG A 178 -16.11 -26.42 4.44
C ARG A 178 -16.34 -26.77 5.90
N TRP A 179 -15.44 -26.34 6.78
CA TRP A 179 -15.58 -26.51 8.23
C TRP A 179 -15.17 -25.22 8.98
N PRO A 180 -16.12 -24.27 9.16
CA PRO A 180 -15.84 -22.94 9.73
C PRO A 180 -15.31 -22.95 11.17
N ASP A 181 -15.65 -23.99 11.92
CA ASP A 181 -15.29 -24.15 13.33
C ASP A 181 -14.00 -24.95 13.54
N ALA A 182 -13.27 -25.28 12.46
CA ALA A 182 -11.98 -25.95 12.56
C ALA A 182 -10.94 -25.03 13.24
N PRO A 183 -10.52 -25.32 14.50
CA PRO A 183 -9.59 -24.45 15.21
C PRO A 183 -8.24 -24.35 14.49
N GLU A 184 -7.78 -25.44 13.86
CA GLU A 184 -6.50 -25.46 13.16
C GLU A 184 -6.51 -24.66 11.87
N GLY A 185 -7.69 -24.41 11.28
CA GLY A 185 -7.82 -23.56 10.10
C GLY A 185 -7.52 -22.10 10.43
N ARG A 186 -8.13 -21.58 11.50
CA ARG A 186 -7.92 -20.18 11.95
C ARG A 186 -6.48 -19.98 12.43
N GLN A 187 -5.98 -20.86 13.29
CA GLN A 187 -4.60 -20.81 13.76
C GLN A 187 -3.59 -20.89 12.60
N GLY A 188 -3.87 -21.69 11.58
CA GLY A 188 -3.04 -21.79 10.38
C GLY A 188 -2.96 -20.48 9.58
N LEU A 189 -4.10 -19.80 9.40
CA LEU A 189 -4.13 -18.48 8.76
C LEU A 189 -3.34 -17.45 9.54
N GLU A 190 -3.54 -17.36 10.84
CA GLU A 190 -2.82 -16.43 11.71
C GLU A 190 -1.32 -16.69 11.68
N ARG A 191 -0.88 -17.95 11.79
CA ARG A 191 0.53 -18.32 11.69
C ARG A 191 1.14 -17.94 10.34
N SER A 192 0.43 -18.18 9.24
CA SER A 192 0.90 -17.81 7.90
C SER A 192 1.03 -16.29 7.74
N ALA A 193 0.07 -15.52 8.25
CA ALA A 193 0.08 -14.06 8.21
C ALA A 193 1.19 -13.49 9.11
N LEU A 194 1.42 -14.07 10.29
CA LEU A 194 2.49 -13.68 11.19
C LEU A 194 3.87 -13.95 10.59
N ALA A 195 4.07 -15.13 9.97
CA ALA A 195 5.32 -15.45 9.28
C ALA A 195 5.63 -14.43 8.17
N MET A 196 4.63 -14.10 7.35
CA MET A 196 4.77 -13.10 6.29
C MET A 196 4.99 -11.68 6.86
N THR A 197 4.32 -11.35 7.96
CA THR A 197 4.50 -10.06 8.64
C THR A 197 5.93 -9.88 9.11
N ARG A 198 6.50 -10.90 9.76
CA ARG A 198 7.89 -10.88 10.23
C ARG A 198 8.88 -10.75 9.07
N TYR A 199 8.62 -11.43 7.96
CA TYR A 199 9.41 -11.28 6.75
C TYR A 199 9.39 -9.84 6.22
N GLU A 200 8.21 -9.23 6.05
CA GLU A 200 8.10 -7.86 5.53
C GLU A 200 8.69 -6.81 6.48
N LEU A 201 8.57 -7.01 7.80
CA LEU A 201 9.26 -6.18 8.79
C LEU A 201 10.78 -6.28 8.64
N ALA A 202 11.33 -7.49 8.44
CA ALA A 202 12.76 -7.68 8.20
C ALA A 202 13.24 -7.03 6.90
N GLN A 203 12.38 -6.96 5.87
CA GLN A 203 12.66 -6.24 4.62
C GLN A 203 12.51 -4.71 4.76
N GLY A 204 12.01 -4.20 5.89
CA GLY A 204 11.76 -2.78 6.12
C GLY A 204 10.56 -2.22 5.36
N ASP A 205 9.65 -3.08 4.86
CA ASP A 205 8.45 -2.66 4.12
C ASP A 205 7.28 -2.40 5.10
N ASP A 206 7.23 -1.17 5.61
CA ASP A 206 6.22 -0.75 6.59
C ASP A 206 4.78 -0.87 6.08
N ARG A 207 4.57 -0.72 4.76
CA ARG A 207 3.25 -0.77 4.14
C ARG A 207 2.75 -2.21 4.00
N ALA A 208 3.59 -3.10 3.48
CA ALA A 208 3.24 -4.51 3.34
C ALA A 208 3.01 -5.14 4.72
N ALA A 209 3.90 -4.88 5.68
CA ALA A 209 3.75 -5.35 7.06
C ALA A 209 2.45 -4.86 7.70
N ALA A 210 2.07 -3.60 7.52
CA ALA A 210 0.81 -3.06 8.05
C ALA A 210 -0.44 -3.79 7.54
N LEU A 211 -0.46 -4.16 6.27
CA LEU A 211 -1.58 -4.89 5.66
C LEU A 211 -1.68 -6.33 6.18
N LEU A 212 -0.56 -6.92 6.60
CA LEU A 212 -0.54 -8.27 7.16
C LEU A 212 -0.90 -8.27 8.64
N VAL A 213 -0.42 -7.28 9.40
CA VAL A 213 -0.80 -7.06 10.82
C VAL A 213 -2.31 -6.86 10.96
N SER A 214 -2.96 -6.13 10.06
CA SER A 214 -4.41 -5.92 10.13
C SER A 214 -5.25 -7.19 9.90
N ARG A 215 -4.61 -8.31 9.53
CA ARG A 215 -5.26 -9.63 9.39
C ARG A 215 -5.08 -10.52 10.62
N LEU A 216 -4.26 -10.11 11.58
CA LEU A 216 -4.09 -10.81 12.85
C LEU A 216 -5.16 -10.33 13.83
N GLU A 217 -5.83 -11.27 14.49
CA GLU A 217 -6.84 -10.94 15.51
C GLU A 217 -6.15 -10.37 16.77
N ASP A 218 -5.04 -10.98 17.18
CA ASP A 218 -4.19 -10.52 18.28
C ASP A 218 -2.71 -10.45 17.83
N PRO A 219 -2.25 -9.30 17.29
CA PRO A 219 -0.89 -9.16 16.79
C PRO A 219 0.14 -9.13 17.95
N PRO A 220 1.23 -9.92 17.87
CA PRO A 220 2.25 -9.93 18.91
C PRO A 220 2.85 -8.54 19.21
N PRO A 221 3.11 -8.19 20.49
CA PRO A 221 3.61 -6.87 20.86
C PRO A 221 4.94 -6.48 20.18
N ASP A 222 5.82 -7.45 19.93
CA ASP A 222 7.09 -7.26 19.21
C ASP A 222 6.85 -6.77 17.77
N VAL A 223 5.89 -7.37 17.08
CA VAL A 223 5.52 -7.03 15.70
C VAL A 223 4.92 -5.62 15.63
N VAL A 224 4.06 -5.27 16.59
CA VAL A 224 3.43 -3.95 16.66
C VAL A 224 4.48 -2.86 16.95
N ALA A 225 5.40 -3.11 17.89
CA ALA A 225 6.47 -2.19 18.23
C ALA A 225 7.41 -1.94 17.04
N GLU A 226 7.78 -3.02 16.33
CA GLU A 226 8.66 -2.93 15.17
C GLU A 226 8.01 -2.19 14.00
N LEU A 227 6.73 -2.44 13.71
CA LEU A 227 5.97 -1.69 12.71
C LEU A 227 5.89 -0.19 13.06
N ALA A 228 5.67 0.13 14.34
CA ALA A 228 5.64 1.51 14.81
C ALA A 228 7.01 2.19 14.63
N ARG A 229 8.11 1.48 14.92
CA ARG A 229 9.48 1.95 14.70
C ARG A 229 9.71 2.30 13.23
N LEU A 230 9.47 1.37 12.29
CA LEU A 230 9.65 1.60 10.85
C LEU A 230 8.81 2.78 10.33
N ARG A 231 7.55 2.90 10.77
CA ARG A 231 6.67 4.02 10.41
C ARG A 231 7.23 5.36 10.89
N SER A 232 7.76 5.41 12.11
CA SER A 232 8.33 6.64 12.68
C SER A 232 9.60 7.08 11.93
N GLU A 233 10.48 6.13 11.59
CA GLU A 233 11.70 6.39 10.81
C GLU A 233 11.37 6.96 9.43
N ARG A 234 10.38 6.37 8.76
CA ARG A 234 9.90 6.85 7.47
C ARG A 234 9.29 8.25 7.56
N GLN A 235 8.41 8.51 8.53
CA GLN A 235 7.81 9.83 8.71
C GLN A 235 8.86 10.91 8.97
N SER A 236 9.88 10.59 9.78
CA SER A 236 11.02 11.48 10.01
C SER A 236 11.80 11.74 8.72
N ARG A 237 12.07 10.69 7.92
CA ARG A 237 12.76 10.81 6.64
C ARG A 237 11.98 11.67 5.65
N GLU A 238 10.67 11.44 5.52
CA GLU A 238 9.79 12.26 4.66
C GLU A 238 9.72 13.71 5.16
N GLY A 239 9.65 13.94 6.48
CA GLY A 239 9.71 15.28 7.07
C GLY A 239 11.01 16.00 6.72
N ARG A 240 12.16 15.34 6.84
CA ARG A 240 13.46 15.90 6.46
C ARG A 240 13.55 16.23 4.97
N LEU A 241 13.00 15.36 4.12
CA LEU A 241 12.93 15.62 2.68
C LEU A 241 12.01 16.81 2.36
N ARG A 242 10.90 16.97 3.07
CA ARG A 242 10.01 18.15 2.92
C ARG A 242 10.70 19.45 3.33
N LEU A 243 11.48 19.43 4.42
CA LEU A 243 12.28 20.60 4.83
C LEU A 243 13.33 20.98 3.77
N LEU A 244 14.02 19.98 3.20
CA LEU A 244 14.96 20.22 2.09
C LEU A 244 14.25 20.70 0.81
N ALA A 245 13.04 20.20 0.53
CA ALA A 245 12.24 20.64 -0.61
C ALA A 245 11.72 22.08 -0.42
N SER A 246 11.32 22.48 0.80
CA SER A 246 10.89 23.85 1.08
C SER A 246 12.01 24.87 0.94
N ASP A 247 13.27 24.48 1.13
CA ASP A 247 14.43 25.35 0.88
C ASP A 247 14.65 25.64 -0.62
N ILE A 248 14.01 24.88 -1.52
CA ILE A 248 14.21 24.94 -2.98
C ILE A 248 12.96 25.46 -3.72
N ASP A 249 11.80 25.61 -3.04
CA ASP A 249 10.55 26.00 -3.71
C ASP A 249 10.61 27.44 -4.29
N PRO A 250 10.63 27.62 -5.63
CA PRO A 250 10.74 28.93 -6.26
C PRO A 250 9.45 29.77 -6.15
N GLN A 251 8.32 29.19 -5.75
CA GLN A 251 7.01 29.86 -5.78
C GLN A 251 6.70 30.63 -4.50
N ILE A 252 7.34 30.31 -3.37
CA ILE A 252 7.13 31.01 -2.11
C ILE A 252 7.96 32.30 -2.12
N GLY A 253 7.29 33.46 -2.25
CA GLY A 253 7.91 34.78 -2.05
C GLY A 253 8.10 35.68 -3.27
N LEU A 254 7.45 35.39 -4.41
CA LEU A 254 7.55 36.23 -5.63
C LEU A 254 7.22 37.72 -5.36
N ARG A 255 6.18 38.01 -4.58
CA ARG A 255 5.80 39.39 -4.22
C ARG A 255 6.90 40.10 -3.42
N ALA A 256 7.52 39.43 -2.46
CA ALA A 256 8.61 39.99 -1.67
C ALA A 256 9.85 40.26 -2.54
N ARG A 257 10.18 39.37 -3.47
CA ARG A 257 11.33 39.56 -4.38
C ARG A 257 11.11 40.67 -5.40
N VAL A 258 9.89 40.82 -5.93
CA VAL A 258 9.55 41.93 -6.83
C VAL A 258 9.67 43.27 -6.11
N VAL A 259 9.21 43.35 -4.85
CA VAL A 259 9.35 44.57 -4.03
C VAL A 259 10.81 44.88 -3.74
N VAL A 260 11.63 43.88 -3.38
CA VAL A 260 13.07 44.06 -3.16
C VAL A 260 13.77 44.50 -4.46
N ALA A 261 13.48 43.85 -5.59
CA ALA A 261 14.07 44.20 -6.89
C ALA A 261 13.68 45.62 -7.33
N ALA A 262 12.41 46.01 -7.18
CA ALA A 262 11.94 47.36 -7.49
C ALA A 262 12.61 48.42 -6.59
N THR A 263 12.78 48.11 -5.31
CA THR A 263 13.46 48.98 -4.35
C THR A 263 14.94 49.13 -4.70
N MET A 264 15.62 48.02 -5.02
CA MET A 264 17.01 48.05 -5.49
C MET A 264 17.16 48.82 -6.81
N ALA A 265 16.21 48.71 -7.73
CA ALA A 265 16.16 49.52 -8.96
C ALA A 265 16.17 51.00 -8.63
N LEU A 266 15.29 51.44 -7.73
CA LEU A 266 15.20 52.84 -7.33
C LEU A 266 16.51 53.33 -6.70
N VAL A 267 17.14 52.51 -5.86
CA VAL A 267 18.38 52.85 -5.16
C VAL A 267 19.59 52.89 -6.09
N TRP A 268 19.69 52.00 -7.08
CA TRP A 268 20.85 51.92 -7.98
C TRP A 268 20.73 52.79 -9.23
N VAL A 269 19.50 53.07 -9.68
CA VAL A 269 19.24 53.89 -10.87
C VAL A 269 19.01 55.35 -10.49
N GLY A 270 18.36 55.63 -9.36
CA GLY A 270 17.98 56.98 -8.93
C GLY A 270 19.15 57.96 -8.79
N PRO A 271 20.15 57.68 -7.92
CA PRO A 271 21.25 58.61 -7.68
C PRO A 271 22.07 58.96 -8.93
N PRO A 272 22.48 58.02 -9.81
CA PRO A 272 23.14 58.36 -11.07
C PRO A 272 22.29 59.24 -12.02
N VAL A 273 20.97 58.99 -12.10
CA VAL A 273 20.06 59.81 -12.92
C VAL A 273 19.94 61.22 -12.37
N ILE A 274 19.70 61.37 -11.06
CA ILE A 274 19.58 62.68 -10.40
C ILE A 274 20.87 63.47 -10.58
N VAL A 275 22.02 62.84 -10.36
CA VAL A 275 23.33 63.47 -10.52
C VAL A 275 23.60 63.87 -11.98
N GLY A 276 23.18 63.05 -12.95
CA GLY A 276 23.24 63.38 -14.36
C GLY A 276 22.39 64.61 -14.73
N LEU A 277 21.18 64.71 -14.17
CA LEU A 277 20.28 65.86 -14.37
C LEU A 277 20.80 67.15 -13.72
N LEU A 278 21.45 67.03 -12.55
CA LEU A 278 22.07 68.15 -11.85
C LEU A 278 23.38 68.62 -12.50
N GLY A 279 23.94 67.85 -13.45
CA GLY A 279 25.14 68.21 -14.18
C GLY A 279 26.42 68.30 -13.33
N LEU A 280 26.46 67.64 -12.16
CA LEU A 280 27.63 67.63 -11.28
C LEU A 280 28.82 66.99 -11.98
N ARG A 281 30.04 67.47 -11.70
CA ARG A 281 31.28 66.98 -12.34
C ARG A 281 32.28 66.50 -11.30
N GLY A 282 33.45 66.04 -11.70
CA GLY A 282 34.53 65.68 -10.78
C GLY A 282 34.16 64.69 -9.66
N TYR A 283 34.80 64.83 -8.49
CA TYR A 283 34.57 63.94 -7.34
C TYR A 283 33.26 64.21 -6.60
N GLU A 284 32.74 65.44 -6.63
CA GLU A 284 31.41 65.79 -6.10
C GLU A 284 30.31 64.94 -6.77
N ARG A 285 30.42 64.68 -8.08
CA ARG A 285 29.56 63.76 -8.82
C ARG A 285 29.63 62.34 -8.27
N GLU A 286 30.83 61.81 -8.09
CA GLU A 286 31.04 60.44 -7.63
C GLU A 286 30.54 60.23 -6.20
N VAL A 287 30.79 61.20 -5.31
CA VAL A 287 30.28 61.20 -3.93
C VAL A 287 28.75 61.29 -3.91
N ALA A 288 28.16 62.18 -4.73
CA ALA A 288 26.71 62.34 -4.84
C ALA A 288 25.99 61.11 -5.40
N ILE A 289 26.70 60.22 -6.10
CA ILE A 289 26.17 58.92 -6.53
C ILE A 289 26.36 57.87 -5.42
N VAL A 290 27.57 57.72 -4.90
CA VAL A 290 27.92 56.59 -4.04
C VAL A 290 27.32 56.71 -2.63
N LEU A 291 27.34 57.90 -2.03
CA LEU A 291 26.89 58.09 -0.65
C LEU A 291 25.38 57.84 -0.50
N PRO A 292 24.48 58.41 -1.33
CA PRO A 292 23.05 58.09 -1.26
C PRO A 292 22.78 56.63 -1.59
N THR A 293 23.49 56.05 -2.57
CA THR A 293 23.34 54.62 -2.93
C THR A 293 23.70 53.72 -1.75
N ALA A 294 24.78 54.02 -1.02
CA ALA A 294 25.19 53.27 0.15
C ALA A 294 24.17 53.38 1.29
N LEU A 295 23.75 54.60 1.65
CA LEU A 295 22.77 54.84 2.71
C LEU A 295 21.42 54.17 2.42
N LEU A 296 20.92 54.30 1.20
CA LEU A 296 19.67 53.69 0.78
C LEU A 296 19.78 52.16 0.71
N THR A 297 20.91 51.62 0.23
CA THR A 297 21.13 50.16 0.23
C THR A 297 21.15 49.64 1.66
N THR A 298 21.87 50.28 2.58
CA THR A 298 21.87 49.91 4.00
C THR A 298 20.46 49.97 4.59
N LEU A 299 19.70 51.04 4.33
CA LEU A 299 18.32 51.18 4.82
C LEU A 299 17.41 50.04 4.32
N VAL A 300 17.46 49.74 3.02
CA VAL A 300 16.65 48.69 2.39
C VAL A 300 17.01 47.31 2.96
N LEU A 301 18.30 47.03 3.13
CA LEU A 301 18.77 45.78 3.71
C LEU A 301 18.39 45.66 5.19
N SER A 302 18.48 46.74 5.97
CA SER A 302 18.07 46.77 7.38
C SER A 302 16.57 46.53 7.55
N LEU A 303 15.73 47.15 6.72
CA LEU A 303 14.28 46.96 6.74
C LEU A 303 13.87 45.57 6.22
N GLY A 304 14.61 45.01 5.26
CA GLY A 304 14.39 43.68 4.71
C GLY A 304 15.01 42.52 5.52
N MET A 305 15.79 42.81 6.56
CA MET A 305 16.62 41.84 7.29
C MET A 305 15.85 40.61 7.83
N PRO A 306 14.65 40.76 8.43
CA PRO A 306 13.90 39.60 8.95
C PRO A 306 13.50 38.59 7.87
N TRP A 307 13.34 39.04 6.63
CA TRP A 307 12.96 38.20 5.49
C TRP A 307 14.18 37.64 4.74
N LEU A 308 15.25 38.42 4.65
CA LEU A 308 16.47 38.08 3.90
C LEU A 308 17.40 37.10 4.65
N GLN A 309 17.21 36.83 5.93
CA GLN A 309 18.02 35.84 6.66
C GLN A 309 17.50 34.40 6.57
N SER A 310 16.32 34.21 5.98
CA SER A 310 15.60 32.92 5.94
C SER A 310 16.30 31.83 5.14
N THR A 311 17.17 32.18 4.17
CA THR A 311 17.81 31.19 3.30
C THR A 311 19.31 31.44 3.13
N ARG A 312 20.07 30.38 2.86
CA ARG A 312 21.52 30.49 2.56
C ARG A 312 21.79 31.37 1.34
N MET A 313 20.93 31.29 0.31
CA MET A 313 21.04 32.10 -0.90
C MET A 313 20.82 33.59 -0.60
N ASN A 314 19.80 33.93 0.19
CA ASN A 314 19.54 35.32 0.57
C ASN A 314 20.69 35.91 1.40
N ARG A 315 21.35 35.13 2.27
CA ARG A 315 22.51 35.60 3.05
C ARG A 315 23.73 35.95 2.18
N VAL A 316 23.99 35.17 1.13
CA VAL A 316 25.09 35.45 0.18
C VAL A 316 24.77 36.69 -0.66
N MET A 317 23.53 36.81 -1.14
CA MET A 317 23.07 38.00 -1.87
C MET A 317 23.09 39.26 -1.00
N LEU A 318 22.69 39.17 0.27
CA LEU A 318 22.75 40.25 1.25
C LEU A 318 24.17 40.80 1.39
N PHE A 319 25.16 39.90 1.49
CA PHE A 319 26.56 40.28 1.62
C PHE A 319 27.09 40.95 0.34
N ALA A 320 26.84 40.36 -0.83
CA ALA A 320 27.30 40.90 -2.11
C ALA A 320 26.67 42.27 -2.43
N VAL A 321 25.35 42.41 -2.24
CA VAL A 321 24.60 43.65 -2.49
C VAL A 321 24.99 44.74 -1.49
N GLY A 322 25.07 44.39 -0.20
CA GLY A 322 25.37 45.36 0.86
C GLY A 322 26.81 45.86 0.87
N MET A 323 27.79 45.01 0.51
CA MET A 323 29.20 45.41 0.47
C MET A 323 29.54 46.24 -0.77
N SER A 324 28.79 46.13 -1.87
CA SER A 324 29.14 46.77 -3.13
C SER A 324 29.22 48.31 -3.10
N PRO A 325 28.31 49.07 -2.45
CA PRO A 325 28.43 50.53 -2.39
C PRO A 325 29.53 50.97 -1.42
N ALA A 326 29.80 50.20 -0.37
CA ALA A 326 30.88 50.46 0.57
C ALA A 326 32.25 50.32 -0.11
N LEU A 327 32.44 49.27 -0.91
CA LEU A 327 33.64 49.09 -1.72
C LEU A 327 33.79 50.18 -2.79
N ALA A 328 32.69 50.58 -3.43
CA ALA A 328 32.71 51.70 -4.38
C ALA A 328 33.10 53.02 -3.68
N GLY A 329 32.62 53.26 -2.46
CA GLY A 329 32.98 54.44 -1.65
C GLY A 329 34.44 54.44 -1.25
N ALA A 330 34.95 53.29 -0.78
CA ALA A 330 36.36 53.11 -0.46
C ALA A 330 37.25 53.35 -1.70
N TRP A 331 36.84 52.87 -2.88
CA TRP A 331 37.54 53.12 -4.13
C TRP A 331 37.56 54.60 -4.50
N ILE A 332 36.42 55.29 -4.45
CA ILE A 332 36.36 56.73 -4.78
C ILE A 332 37.22 57.55 -3.81
N ALA A 333 37.20 57.23 -2.52
CA ALA A 333 38.06 57.87 -1.52
C ALA A 333 39.55 57.62 -1.81
N ALA A 334 39.93 56.37 -2.12
CA ALA A 334 41.30 56.01 -2.46
C ALA A 334 41.78 56.72 -3.75
N ALA A 335 40.93 56.77 -4.78
CA ALA A 335 41.24 57.45 -6.03
C ALA A 335 41.44 58.96 -5.84
N TRP A 336 40.61 59.58 -5.00
CA TRP A 336 40.75 60.99 -4.62
C TRP A 336 42.07 61.27 -3.89
N LEU A 337 42.42 60.45 -2.90
CA LEU A 337 43.68 60.54 -2.16
C LEU A 337 44.91 60.28 -3.06
N ALA A 338 44.77 59.41 -4.06
CA ALA A 338 45.81 59.13 -5.05
C ALA A 338 45.93 60.20 -6.15
N GLY A 339 45.07 61.22 -6.16
CA GLY A 339 45.08 62.29 -7.16
C GLY A 339 44.67 61.83 -8.56
N LEU A 340 43.93 60.73 -8.67
CA LEU A 340 43.48 60.24 -9.98
C LEU A 340 42.44 61.20 -10.60
N PRO A 341 42.45 61.37 -11.93
CA PRO A 341 41.37 62.07 -12.61
C PRO A 341 40.00 61.41 -12.30
N PRO A 342 38.96 62.18 -11.97
CA PRO A 342 37.62 61.65 -11.65
C PRO A 342 37.05 60.74 -12.74
N GLU A 343 37.35 61.01 -14.00
CA GLU A 343 36.91 60.24 -15.15
C GLU A 343 37.54 58.84 -15.14
N VAL A 344 38.83 58.75 -14.81
CA VAL A 344 39.56 57.48 -14.67
C VAL A 344 39.05 56.70 -13.46
N ALA A 345 38.82 57.37 -12.34
CA ALA A 345 38.25 56.75 -11.14
C ALA A 345 36.86 56.15 -11.41
N SER A 346 36.02 56.88 -12.16
CA SER A 346 34.67 56.45 -12.55
C SER A 346 34.68 55.28 -13.54
N ALA A 347 35.59 55.31 -14.53
CA ALA A 347 35.77 54.21 -15.49
C ALA A 347 36.24 52.93 -14.78
N LEU A 348 37.23 53.02 -13.89
CA LEU A 348 37.71 51.87 -13.11
C LEU A 348 36.64 51.29 -12.17
N LYS A 349 35.83 52.16 -11.55
CA LYS A 349 34.66 51.73 -10.78
C LYS A 349 33.68 50.93 -11.65
N THR A 350 33.36 51.43 -12.84
CA THR A 350 32.45 50.77 -13.79
C THR A 350 33.04 49.45 -14.29
N PHE A 351 34.36 49.39 -14.52
CA PHE A 351 35.07 48.16 -14.87
C PHE A 351 35.03 47.12 -13.73
N ALA A 352 35.16 47.54 -12.47
CA ALA A 352 35.03 46.64 -11.32
C ALA A 352 33.61 46.04 -11.21
N PHE A 353 32.57 46.82 -11.51
CA PHE A 353 31.21 46.28 -11.59
C PHE A 353 31.02 45.33 -12.78
N LEU A 354 31.61 45.64 -13.94
CA LEU A 354 31.62 44.74 -15.10
C LEU A 354 32.24 43.38 -14.75
N THR A 355 33.42 43.36 -14.13
CA THR A 355 34.11 42.11 -13.76
C THR A 355 33.28 41.33 -12.74
N MET A 356 32.75 42.01 -11.70
CA MET A 356 31.89 41.38 -10.70
C MET A 356 30.67 40.70 -11.32
N VAL A 357 29.92 41.40 -12.19
CA VAL A 357 28.70 40.88 -12.83
C VAL A 357 29.04 39.74 -13.80
N THR A 358 30.17 39.85 -14.51
CA THR A 358 30.64 38.79 -15.43
C THR A 358 31.05 37.54 -14.68
N THR A 359 31.82 37.66 -13.60
CA THR A 359 32.19 36.54 -12.73
C THR A 359 30.94 35.90 -12.11
N ALA A 360 29.97 36.69 -11.66
CA ALA A 360 28.70 36.18 -11.15
C ALA A 360 27.88 35.42 -12.23
N GLY A 361 27.92 35.89 -13.48
CA GLY A 361 27.27 35.20 -14.60
C GLY A 361 27.90 33.85 -14.94
N PHE A 362 29.23 33.73 -14.88
CA PHE A 362 29.93 32.47 -15.17
C PHE A 362 29.89 31.46 -14.01
N LEU A 363 30.02 31.92 -12.76
CA LEU A 363 30.03 31.03 -11.59
C LEU A 363 28.63 30.70 -11.07
N GLY A 364 27.65 31.55 -11.38
CA GLY A 364 26.29 31.45 -10.85
C GLY A 364 25.26 31.15 -11.93
N GLU A 365 24.62 32.19 -12.46
CA GLU A 365 23.51 32.08 -13.42
C GLU A 365 23.87 32.78 -14.73
N TRP A 366 24.01 32.00 -15.80
CA TRP A 366 24.43 32.50 -17.12
C TRP A 366 23.50 33.58 -17.71
N LYS A 367 22.24 33.64 -17.27
CA LYS A 367 21.27 34.68 -17.69
C LYS A 367 21.60 36.08 -17.18
N LEU A 368 22.59 36.24 -16.31
CA LEU A 368 23.10 37.54 -15.88
C LEU A 368 24.12 38.14 -16.86
N LEU A 369 24.65 37.35 -17.81
CA LEU A 369 25.64 37.80 -18.80
C LEU A 369 25.19 39.00 -19.68
N PRO A 370 23.90 39.16 -20.05
CA PRO A 370 23.45 40.37 -20.75
C PRO A 370 23.67 41.66 -19.94
N SER A 371 23.65 41.59 -18.60
CA SER A 371 23.98 42.73 -17.73
C SER A 371 25.45 43.13 -17.85
N SER A 372 26.35 42.16 -18.05
CA SER A 372 27.77 42.44 -18.33
C SER A 372 27.93 43.24 -19.61
N LEU A 373 27.16 42.95 -20.66
CA LEU A 373 27.19 43.75 -21.89
C LEU A 373 26.76 45.19 -21.63
N ALA A 374 25.73 45.41 -20.79
CA ALA A 374 25.29 46.75 -20.42
C ALA A 374 26.38 47.54 -19.66
N PHE A 375 27.10 46.89 -18.74
CA PHE A 375 28.25 47.52 -18.07
C PHE A 375 29.44 47.75 -18.99
N LEU A 376 29.68 46.89 -19.98
CA LEU A 376 30.71 47.11 -20.99
C LEU A 376 30.36 48.35 -21.83
N VAL A 377 29.11 48.49 -22.25
CA VAL A 377 28.63 49.70 -22.94
C VAL A 377 28.77 50.92 -22.04
N ALA A 378 28.39 50.84 -20.76
CA ALA A 378 28.53 51.95 -19.82
C ALA A 378 29.98 52.37 -19.60
N LEU A 379 30.91 51.41 -19.56
CA LEU A 379 32.35 51.66 -19.47
C LEU A 379 32.85 52.40 -20.72
N LEU A 380 32.50 51.92 -21.93
CA LEU A 380 32.92 52.53 -23.19
C LEU A 380 32.32 53.94 -23.38
N VAL A 381 31.06 54.12 -23.03
CA VAL A 381 30.39 55.43 -23.06
C VAL A 381 31.00 56.37 -22.02
N GLY A 382 31.24 55.91 -20.79
CA GLY A 382 31.87 56.73 -19.75
C GLY A 382 33.30 57.13 -20.07
N ALA A 383 34.06 56.28 -20.76
CA ALA A 383 35.43 56.56 -21.19
C ALA A 383 35.49 57.54 -22.37
N SER A 384 34.53 57.46 -23.32
CA SER A 384 34.50 58.33 -24.51
C SER A 384 33.75 59.65 -24.28
N ARG A 385 32.70 59.63 -23.48
CA ARG A 385 31.82 60.76 -23.13
C ARG A 385 31.56 60.80 -21.61
N PRO A 386 32.50 61.38 -20.83
CA PRO A 386 32.39 61.41 -19.37
C PRO A 386 31.16 62.15 -18.83
N ASP A 387 30.56 63.02 -19.63
CA ASP A 387 29.30 63.72 -19.35
C ASP A 387 28.10 62.76 -19.31
N LEU A 388 28.11 61.70 -20.11
CA LEU A 388 27.05 60.70 -20.15
C LEU A 388 27.29 59.50 -19.21
N ALA A 389 28.44 59.46 -18.54
CA ALA A 389 28.80 58.35 -17.65
C ALA A 389 27.72 58.02 -16.59
N PRO A 390 27.08 59.01 -15.91
CA PRO A 390 26.04 58.70 -14.92
C PRO A 390 24.78 58.06 -15.54
N VAL A 391 24.39 58.52 -16.73
CA VAL A 391 23.22 58.00 -17.46
C VAL A 391 23.51 56.58 -17.97
N ALA A 392 24.72 56.35 -18.50
CA ALA A 392 25.14 55.04 -18.96
C ALA A 392 25.23 54.03 -17.80
N LEU A 393 25.74 54.46 -16.64
CA LEU A 393 25.77 53.66 -15.41
C LEU A 393 24.35 53.33 -14.91
N ALA A 394 23.43 54.29 -14.95
CA ALA A 394 22.02 54.06 -14.63
C ALA A 394 21.39 53.00 -15.54
N GLY A 395 21.66 53.06 -16.85
CA GLY A 395 21.19 52.07 -17.81
C GLY A 395 21.76 50.67 -17.55
N ALA A 396 23.04 50.57 -17.20
CA ALA A 396 23.65 49.29 -16.81
C ALA A 396 23.04 48.73 -15.52
N ASN A 397 22.82 49.57 -14.51
CA ASN A 397 22.16 49.16 -13.25
C ASN A 397 20.73 48.68 -13.50
N LEU A 398 19.97 49.33 -14.40
CA LEU A 398 18.63 48.90 -14.76
C LEU A 398 18.65 47.53 -15.46
N ALA A 399 19.62 47.27 -16.33
CA ALA A 399 19.78 45.97 -16.99
C ALA A 399 20.04 44.84 -15.99
N VAL A 400 20.86 45.08 -14.95
CA VAL A 400 21.08 44.11 -13.85
C VAL A 400 19.78 43.77 -13.16
N VAL A 401 18.99 44.78 -12.79
CA VAL A 401 17.74 44.56 -12.07
C VAL A 401 16.72 43.83 -12.93
N ALA A 402 16.58 44.21 -14.21
CA ALA A 402 15.70 43.53 -15.16
C ALA A 402 16.07 42.04 -15.31
N ASN A 403 17.36 41.74 -15.47
CA ASN A 403 17.84 40.37 -15.58
C ASN A 403 17.68 39.58 -14.27
N ALA A 404 17.90 40.21 -13.11
CA ALA A 404 17.66 39.59 -11.81
C ALA A 404 16.18 39.20 -11.64
N VAL A 405 15.24 40.05 -12.06
CA VAL A 405 13.80 39.72 -12.05
C VAL A 405 13.48 38.53 -12.95
N ILE A 406 14.06 38.46 -14.16
CA ILE A 406 13.87 37.34 -15.09
C ILE A 406 14.41 36.03 -14.50
N VAL A 407 15.59 36.07 -13.87
CA VAL A 407 16.19 34.92 -13.18
C VAL A 407 15.33 34.46 -12.01
N TRP A 408 14.76 35.39 -11.24
CA TRP A 408 13.96 35.09 -10.05
C TRP A 408 12.50 34.74 -10.32
N ALA A 409 11.99 34.99 -11.54
CA ALA A 409 10.59 34.74 -11.92
C ALA A 409 10.43 33.90 -13.21
N PRO A 410 11.05 32.70 -13.32
CA PRO A 410 11.02 31.91 -14.56
C PRO A 410 9.61 31.43 -14.97
N GLY A 411 8.66 31.39 -14.03
CA GLY A 411 7.27 30.99 -14.29
C GLY A 411 6.34 32.12 -14.77
N PHE A 412 6.74 33.39 -14.64
CA PHE A 412 5.87 34.53 -14.98
C PHE A 412 5.71 34.70 -16.50
N PHE A 413 6.76 34.41 -17.27
CA PHE A 413 6.77 34.54 -18.74
C PHE A 413 6.36 33.26 -19.49
N ARG A 414 6.02 32.18 -18.79
CA ARG A 414 5.56 30.91 -19.40
C ARG A 414 4.03 30.82 -19.59
N LYS A 415 3.29 31.87 -19.23
CA LYS A 415 1.84 31.99 -19.46
C LYS A 415 1.55 33.17 -20.38
N THR A 416 1.86 33.01 -21.66
CA THR A 416 1.24 33.75 -22.78
C THR A 416 1.27 32.85 -23.99
#